data_AF-A0A7S2EMQ1-F1
#
_entry.id   AF-A0A7S2EMQ1-F1
#
_cell.length_a   1.000
_cell.length_b   1.000
_cell.length_c   1.000
_cell.angle_alpha   90.00
_cell.angle_beta   90.00
_cell.angle_gamma   90.00
#
_symmetry.space_group_name_H-M   'P 1'
#
loop_
_entity.id
_entity.type
_entity.pdbx_description
1 polymer ?
#
loop_
_entity_poly.entity_id
_entity_poly.type
_entity_poly.pdbx_seq_one_letter_code
_entity_poly.pdbx_strand_id
1 'polypeptide(L)'
;VSDVMADLLDVAARTLVPGGHLVYVIPSMRDFDPNVDLPCHPCLRLVSVCYQPLQIQLGRRVVTMERSQDVQYDPQRREEYLSGAWVNGPESAEKCANIRDRLIEAARKKPGYEEKAAARREKRKATRREKKRVKREAREAAVNTGTASVG
;
A
#
# COMPACT_ATOMS: atom_id res chain seq x y z
N VAL A 1 9.27 -6.98 -0.44
CA VAL A 1 7.87 -6.96 -0.98
C VAL A 1 7.89 -7.07 -2.51
N SER A 2 8.87 -6.49 -3.21
CA SER A 2 9.12 -6.69 -4.66
C SER A 2 9.18 -8.16 -5.07
N ASP A 3 9.76 -9.00 -4.21
CA ASP A 3 10.13 -10.36 -4.56
C ASP A 3 8.90 -11.29 -4.57
N VAL A 4 7.89 -11.01 -3.74
CA VAL A 4 6.66 -11.82 -3.66
C VAL A 4 5.89 -11.84 -4.98
N MET A 5 5.88 -10.71 -5.70
CA MET A 5 5.19 -10.64 -6.99
C MET A 5 5.98 -11.37 -8.08
N ALA A 6 7.31 -11.25 -8.08
CA ALA A 6 8.16 -11.99 -9.01
C ALA A 6 8.03 -13.50 -8.78
N ASP A 7 8.06 -13.94 -7.52
CA ASP A 7 7.84 -15.34 -7.13
C ASP A 7 6.43 -15.83 -7.52
N LEU A 8 5.39 -15.01 -7.34
CA LEU A 8 4.03 -15.34 -7.76
C LEU A 8 3.96 -15.61 -9.27
N LEU A 9 4.61 -14.75 -10.08
CA LEU A 9 4.64 -14.90 -11.53
C LEU A 9 5.47 -16.12 -11.96
N ASP A 10 6.61 -16.38 -11.33
CA ASP A 10 7.44 -17.58 -11.55
C ASP A 10 6.65 -18.87 -11.24
N VAL A 11 5.98 -18.92 -10.09
CA VAL A 11 5.12 -20.06 -9.71
C VAL A 11 3.99 -20.26 -10.71
N ALA A 12 3.30 -19.18 -11.12
CA ALA A 12 2.24 -19.26 -12.11
C ALA A 12 2.76 -19.74 -13.47
N ALA A 13 3.91 -19.24 -13.93
CA ALA A 13 4.54 -19.67 -15.16
C ALA A 13 4.91 -21.15 -15.17
N ARG A 14 5.34 -21.68 -14.01
CA ARG A 14 5.72 -23.08 -13.84
C ARG A 14 4.52 -24.02 -13.70
N THR A 15 3.43 -23.57 -13.10
CA THR A 15 2.34 -24.46 -12.64
C THR A 15 1.05 -24.36 -13.45
N LEU A 16 0.79 -23.24 -14.12
CA LEU A 16 -0.38 -23.11 -14.98
C LEU A 16 -0.21 -23.95 -16.24
N VAL A 17 -1.31 -24.60 -16.65
CA VAL A 17 -1.42 -25.20 -17.99
C VAL A 17 -1.36 -24.10 -19.05
N PRO A 18 -0.94 -24.40 -20.29
CA PRO A 18 -1.04 -23.46 -21.41
C PRO A 18 -2.48 -22.92 -21.57
N GLY A 19 -2.64 -21.59 -21.67
CA GLY A 19 -3.94 -20.91 -21.65
C GLY A 19 -4.56 -20.75 -20.25
N GLY A 20 -3.94 -21.29 -19.20
CA GLY A 20 -4.33 -21.08 -17.81
C GLY A 20 -4.15 -19.63 -17.39
N HIS A 21 -4.98 -19.15 -16.45
CA HIS A 21 -5.02 -17.74 -16.07
C HIS A 21 -4.55 -17.53 -14.62
N LEU A 22 -3.72 -16.51 -14.43
CA LEU A 22 -3.40 -15.90 -13.13
C LEU A 22 -4.22 -14.62 -12.98
N VAL A 23 -4.99 -14.52 -11.90
CA VAL A 23 -5.71 -13.28 -11.55
C VAL A 23 -5.27 -12.84 -10.15
N TYR A 24 -4.86 -11.59 -10.02
CA TYR A 24 -4.47 -11.01 -8.74
C TYR A 24 -4.91 -9.56 -8.62
N VAL A 25 -4.89 -9.04 -7.38
CA VAL A 25 -5.27 -7.66 -7.08
C VAL A 25 -4.06 -6.93 -6.51
N ILE A 26 -3.76 -5.76 -7.06
CA ILE A 26 -2.66 -4.92 -6.58
C ILE A 26 -3.17 -3.51 -6.19
N PRO A 27 -2.93 -3.05 -4.96
CA PRO A 27 -3.22 -1.66 -4.61
C PRO A 27 -2.30 -0.76 -5.43
N SER A 28 -2.82 0.36 -5.92
CA SER A 28 -2.07 1.20 -6.84
C SER A 28 -2.59 2.64 -6.81
N MET A 29 -1.65 3.57 -6.98
CA MET A 29 -1.96 4.98 -7.12
C MET A 29 -2.65 5.25 -8.47
N ARG A 30 -3.25 6.43 -8.61
CA ARG A 30 -3.96 6.82 -9.84
C ARG A 30 -3.02 6.96 -11.04
N ASP A 31 -1.78 7.38 -10.81
CA ASP A 31 -0.70 7.58 -11.79
C ASP A 31 0.04 6.29 -12.19
N PHE A 32 -0.42 5.13 -11.72
CA PHE A 32 0.19 3.83 -12.01
C PHE A 32 -0.06 3.42 -13.48
N ASP A 33 1.01 3.14 -14.21
CA ASP A 33 1.00 2.69 -15.61
C ASP A 33 1.19 1.16 -15.70
N PRO A 34 0.16 0.40 -16.10
CA PRO A 34 0.24 -1.05 -16.16
C PRO A 34 1.34 -1.62 -17.07
N ASN A 35 1.81 -0.88 -18.07
CA ASN A 35 2.80 -1.40 -19.02
C ASN A 35 4.22 -1.44 -18.44
N VAL A 36 4.49 -0.60 -17.44
CA VAL A 36 5.84 -0.43 -16.88
C VAL A 36 5.88 -0.68 -15.37
N ASP A 37 4.76 -0.52 -14.68
CA ASP A 37 4.68 -0.65 -13.24
C ASP A 37 4.16 -2.02 -12.78
N LEU A 38 3.67 -2.87 -13.69
CA LEU A 38 3.34 -4.27 -13.35
C LEU A 38 4.58 -5.15 -13.47
N PRO A 39 4.69 -6.17 -12.61
CA PRO A 39 5.65 -7.24 -12.83
C PRO A 39 5.23 -8.06 -14.05
N CYS A 40 6.21 -8.59 -14.78
CA CYS A 40 6.04 -9.31 -16.03
C CYS A 40 6.82 -10.64 -15.96
N HIS A 41 6.43 -11.61 -16.79
CA HIS A 41 7.16 -12.86 -16.94
C HIS A 41 7.04 -13.33 -18.39
N PRO A 42 8.11 -13.79 -19.08
CA PRO A 42 8.05 -14.14 -20.51
C PRO A 42 7.00 -15.20 -20.87
N CYS A 43 6.75 -16.13 -19.95
CA CYS A 43 5.71 -17.17 -20.09
C CYS A 43 4.27 -16.68 -19.80
N LEU A 44 4.07 -15.44 -19.34
CA LEU A 44 2.77 -14.89 -18.98
C LEU A 44 2.48 -13.66 -19.85
N ARG A 45 1.29 -13.63 -20.44
CA ARG A 45 0.81 -12.51 -21.25
C ARG A 45 -0.24 -11.74 -20.48
N LEU A 46 -0.12 -10.42 -20.42
CA LEU A 46 -1.15 -9.56 -19.84
C LEU A 46 -2.41 -9.58 -20.71
N VAL A 47 -3.55 -9.96 -20.12
CA VAL A 47 -4.84 -10.04 -20.82
C VAL A 47 -5.71 -8.84 -20.51
N SER A 48 -5.84 -8.48 -19.23
CA SER A 48 -6.66 -7.35 -18.83
C SER A 48 -6.19 -6.73 -17.51
N VAL A 49 -6.45 -5.42 -17.38
CA VAL A 49 -6.22 -4.66 -16.17
C VAL A 49 -7.44 -3.79 -15.91
N CYS A 50 -8.12 -4.01 -14.80
CA CYS A 50 -9.30 -3.22 -14.40
C CYS A 50 -8.97 -2.38 -13.18
N TYR A 51 -9.08 -1.06 -13.28
CA TYR A 51 -8.88 -0.15 -12.16
C TYR A 51 -10.18 0.15 -11.43
N GLN A 52 -10.18 -0.06 -10.10
CA GLN A 52 -11.25 0.34 -9.21
C GLN A 52 -10.76 1.45 -8.26
N PRO A 53 -11.32 2.67 -8.33
CA PRO A 53 -10.98 3.74 -7.40
C PRO A 53 -11.50 3.43 -5.99
N LEU A 54 -10.69 3.69 -4.97
CA LEU A 54 -11.07 3.56 -3.54
C LEU A 54 -11.07 4.93 -2.83
N GLN A 55 -10.16 5.82 -3.24
CA GLN A 55 -10.04 7.21 -2.82
C GLN A 55 -9.60 8.06 -4.02
N ILE A 56 -9.43 9.38 -3.82
CA ILE A 56 -9.04 10.32 -4.89
C ILE A 56 -7.74 9.91 -5.61
N GLN A 57 -6.74 9.42 -4.86
CA GLN A 57 -5.40 9.09 -5.37
C GLN A 57 -5.06 7.60 -5.26
N LEU A 58 -5.91 6.81 -4.59
CA LEU A 58 -5.68 5.40 -4.33
C LEU A 58 -6.80 4.58 -4.98
N GLY A 59 -6.44 3.50 -5.65
CA GLY A 59 -7.38 2.45 -5.97
C GLY A 59 -6.72 1.08 -5.89
N ARG A 60 -7.34 0.12 -6.53
CA ARG A 60 -6.80 -1.22 -6.74
C ARG A 60 -6.98 -1.63 -8.19
N ARG A 61 -6.08 -2.44 -8.69
CA ARG A 61 -6.15 -3.01 -10.04
C ARG A 61 -6.35 -4.51 -9.92
N VAL A 62 -7.35 -5.04 -10.63
CA VAL A 62 -7.46 -6.47 -10.90
C VAL A 62 -6.68 -6.74 -12.16
N VAL A 63 -5.67 -7.59 -12.08
CA VAL A 63 -4.76 -7.93 -13.17
C VAL A 63 -5.00 -9.37 -13.56
N THR A 64 -5.17 -9.61 -14.86
CA THR A 64 -5.33 -10.94 -15.44
C THR A 64 -4.18 -11.20 -16.40
N MET A 65 -3.46 -12.29 -16.16
CA MET A 65 -2.41 -12.79 -17.05
C MET A 65 -2.74 -14.21 -17.49
N GLU A 66 -2.36 -14.56 -18.71
CA GLU A 66 -2.55 -15.89 -19.28
C GLU A 66 -1.18 -16.53 -19.50
N ARG A 67 -1.08 -17.82 -19.17
CA ARG A 67 0.08 -18.65 -19.50
C ARG A 67 0.15 -18.84 -21.01
N SER A 68 1.20 -18.29 -21.62
CA SER A 68 1.46 -18.39 -23.06
C SER A 68 1.49 -19.85 -23.53
N GLN A 69 0.96 -20.12 -24.71
CA GLN A 69 1.05 -21.44 -25.33
C GLN A 69 2.36 -21.63 -26.09
N ASP A 70 2.99 -20.53 -26.51
CA ASP A 70 4.15 -20.53 -27.40
C ASP A 70 5.48 -20.55 -26.63
N VAL A 71 5.48 -20.06 -25.40
CA VAL A 71 6.69 -19.93 -24.58
C VAL A 71 6.67 -20.98 -23.47
N GLN A 72 7.65 -21.88 -23.45
CA GLN A 72 7.79 -22.87 -22.39
C GLN A 72 8.61 -22.32 -21.22
N TYR A 73 8.27 -22.78 -20.00
CA TYR A 73 9.00 -22.39 -18.80
C TYR A 73 10.30 -23.20 -18.72
N ASP A 74 11.42 -22.51 -18.52
CA ASP A 74 12.71 -23.14 -18.32
C ASP A 74 13.21 -22.94 -16.88
N PRO A 75 13.29 -24.02 -16.06
CA PRO A 75 13.80 -23.94 -14.70
C PRO A 75 15.23 -23.38 -14.59
N GLN A 76 16.05 -23.53 -15.63
CA GLN A 76 17.43 -23.02 -15.63
C GLN A 76 17.49 -21.50 -15.73
N ARG A 77 16.43 -20.87 -16.23
CA ARG A 77 16.33 -19.41 -16.40
C ARG A 77 15.62 -18.72 -15.25
N ARG A 78 15.33 -19.42 -14.16
CA ARG A 78 14.60 -18.87 -13.01
C ARG A 78 15.22 -17.58 -12.47
N GLU A 79 16.54 -17.51 -12.32
CA GLU A 79 17.22 -16.30 -11.84
C GLU A 79 17.04 -15.11 -12.78
N GLU A 80 17.08 -15.35 -14.09
CA GLU A 80 16.80 -14.35 -15.12
C GLU A 80 15.34 -13.87 -15.01
N TYR A 81 14.38 -14.78 -14.83
CA TYR A 81 12.97 -14.42 -14.70
C TYR A 81 12.69 -13.56 -13.47
N LEU A 82 13.29 -13.90 -12.33
CA LEU A 82 13.11 -13.15 -11.10
C LEU A 82 13.76 -11.76 -11.17
N SER A 83 14.97 -11.66 -11.71
CA SER A 83 15.67 -10.38 -11.85
C SER A 83 15.04 -9.46 -12.90
N GLY A 84 14.49 -10.04 -13.98
CA GLY A 84 13.82 -9.32 -15.06
C GLY A 84 12.33 -9.05 -14.85
N ALA A 85 11.76 -9.43 -13.69
CA ALA A 85 10.33 -9.34 -13.46
C ALA A 85 9.80 -7.89 -13.49
N TRP A 86 10.60 -6.89 -13.11
CA TRP A 86 10.18 -5.50 -13.04
C TRP A 86 10.86 -4.66 -14.13
N VAL A 87 10.08 -4.02 -15.00
CA VAL A 87 10.59 -3.27 -16.16
C VAL A 87 11.57 -2.17 -15.76
N ASN A 88 11.25 -1.38 -14.72
CA ASN A 88 12.16 -0.36 -14.16
C ASN A 88 12.82 -0.84 -12.86
N GLY A 89 12.98 -2.15 -12.68
CA GLY A 89 13.58 -2.73 -11.49
C GLY A 89 12.85 -2.33 -10.19
N PRO A 90 13.59 -2.08 -9.09
CA PRO A 90 13.03 -1.82 -7.76
C PRO A 90 12.05 -0.65 -7.71
N GLU A 91 12.23 0.39 -8.52
CA GLU A 91 11.36 1.58 -8.53
C GLU A 91 9.89 1.23 -8.84
N SER A 92 9.68 0.27 -9.75
CA SER A 92 8.32 -0.19 -10.11
C SER A 92 7.67 -0.93 -8.94
N ALA A 93 8.47 -1.73 -8.22
CA ALA A 93 8.00 -2.43 -7.03
C ALA A 93 7.68 -1.47 -5.87
N GLU A 94 8.46 -0.40 -5.70
CA GLU A 94 8.24 0.62 -4.66
C GLU A 94 6.92 1.36 -4.83
N LYS A 95 6.48 1.60 -6.08
CA LYS A 95 5.17 2.20 -6.36
C LYS A 95 4.01 1.39 -5.76
N CYS A 96 4.20 0.09 -5.58
CA CYS A 96 3.22 -0.84 -4.99
C CYS A 96 3.46 -1.08 -3.50
N ALA A 97 4.71 -1.13 -3.05
CA ALA A 97 5.06 -1.45 -1.67
C ALA A 97 4.84 -0.27 -0.70
N ASN A 98 5.17 0.96 -1.13
CA ASN A 98 5.22 2.14 -0.26
C ASN A 98 4.00 3.07 -0.41
N ILE A 99 2.83 2.50 -0.69
CA ILE A 99 1.60 3.25 -0.97
C ILE A 99 1.24 4.23 0.15
N ARG A 100 1.48 3.87 1.41
CA ARG A 100 1.22 4.74 2.55
C ARG A 100 2.00 6.05 2.46
N ASP A 101 3.29 5.96 2.16
CA ASP A 101 4.16 7.14 2.10
C ASP A 101 3.81 8.00 0.89
N ARG A 102 3.54 7.38 -0.26
CA ARG A 102 3.05 8.09 -1.46
C ARG A 102 1.73 8.82 -1.18
N LEU A 103 0.83 8.25 -0.38
CA LEU A 103 -0.41 8.92 0.01
C LEU A 103 -0.17 10.11 0.94
N ILE A 104 0.79 10.01 1.87
CA ILE A 104 1.18 11.12 2.74
C ILE A 104 1.79 12.26 1.90
N GLU A 105 2.66 11.94 0.95
CA GLU A 105 3.24 12.93 0.03
C GLU A 105 2.19 13.57 -0.86
N ALA A 106 1.29 12.78 -1.46
CA ALA A 106 0.18 13.30 -2.25
C ALA A 106 -0.75 14.19 -1.42
N ALA A 107 -0.95 13.87 -0.14
CA ALA A 107 -1.71 14.72 0.77
C ALA A 107 -1.00 16.03 1.09
N ARG A 108 0.33 15.99 1.29
CA ARG A 108 1.18 17.17 1.52
C ARG A 108 1.15 18.17 0.37
N LYS A 109 1.07 17.69 -0.87
CA LYS A 109 0.99 18.52 -2.09
C LYS A 109 -0.36 19.23 -2.26
N LYS A 110 -1.39 18.92 -1.46
CA LYS A 110 -2.70 19.56 -1.60
C LYS A 110 -2.67 21.02 -1.11
N PRO A 111 -3.35 21.96 -1.81
CA PRO A 111 -3.47 23.34 -1.35
C PRO A 111 -4.05 23.44 0.07
N GLY A 112 -3.44 24.28 0.90
CA GLY A 112 -3.86 24.47 2.30
C GLY A 112 -3.61 23.28 3.22
N TYR A 113 -2.78 22.30 2.80
CA TYR A 113 -2.43 21.17 3.67
C TYR A 113 -1.75 21.62 4.97
N GLU A 114 -0.77 22.53 4.88
CA GLU A 114 -0.01 22.99 6.04
C GLU A 114 -0.89 23.74 7.04
N GLU A 115 -1.77 24.62 6.55
CA GLU A 115 -2.73 25.36 7.36
C GLU A 115 -3.71 24.40 8.07
N LYS A 116 -4.30 23.45 7.33
CA LYS A 116 -5.17 22.41 7.91
C LYS A 116 -4.42 21.53 8.90
N ALA A 117 -3.15 21.23 8.64
CA ALA A 117 -2.30 20.45 9.53
C ALA A 117 -1.99 21.22 10.82
N ALA A 118 -1.71 22.52 10.74
CA ALA A 118 -1.51 23.41 11.88
C ALA A 118 -2.80 23.49 12.74
N ALA A 119 -3.96 23.71 12.12
CA ALA A 119 -5.24 23.73 12.80
C ALA A 119 -5.55 22.39 13.52
N ARG A 120 -5.26 21.25 12.88
CA ARG A 120 -5.38 19.92 13.50
C ARG A 120 -4.41 19.75 14.69
N ARG A 121 -3.18 20.26 14.60
CA ARG A 121 -2.19 20.21 15.68
C ARG A 121 -2.66 21.04 16.88
N GLU A 122 -3.15 22.26 16.65
CA GLU A 122 -3.68 23.12 17.73
C GLU A 122 -4.90 22.49 18.41
N LYS A 123 -5.86 21.96 17.65
CA LYS A 123 -7.01 21.23 18.22
C LYS A 123 -6.59 20.04 19.09
N ARG A 124 -5.57 19.28 18.66
CA ARG A 124 -5.00 18.16 19.45
C ARG A 124 -4.32 18.64 20.72
N LYS A 125 -3.55 19.73 20.68
CA LYS A 125 -2.93 20.34 21.87
C LYS A 125 -4.00 20.81 22.87
N ALA A 126 -5.03 21.51 22.40
CA ALA A 126 -6.14 21.96 23.23
C ALA A 126 -6.86 20.78 23.91
N THR A 127 -7.20 19.74 23.14
CA THR A 127 -7.84 18.52 23.68
C THR A 127 -6.95 17.83 24.73
N ARG A 128 -5.63 17.77 24.50
CA ARG A 128 -4.69 17.17 25.47
C ARG A 128 -4.57 18.00 26.74
N ARG A 129 -4.59 19.34 26.64
CA ARG A 129 -4.57 20.24 27.80
C ARG A 129 -5.85 20.09 28.62
N GLU A 130 -7.01 20.02 27.96
CA GLU A 130 -8.30 19.80 28.61
C GLU A 130 -8.33 18.48 29.38
N LYS A 131 -7.96 17.37 28.73
CA LYS A 131 -7.88 16.06 29.39
C LYS A 131 -6.94 16.05 30.60
N LYS A 132 -5.82 16.79 30.53
CA LYS A 132 -4.90 16.94 31.67
C LYS A 132 -5.53 17.76 32.80
N ARG A 133 -6.26 18.84 32.48
CA ARG A 133 -6.95 19.68 33.46
C ARG A 133 -8.02 18.89 34.19
N VAL A 134 -8.93 18.24 33.46
CA VAL A 134 -9.98 17.38 34.04
C VAL A 134 -9.40 16.27 34.92
N LYS A 135 -8.31 15.63 34.47
CA LYS A 135 -7.63 14.60 35.28
C LYS A 135 -7.00 15.17 36.56
N ARG A 136 -6.49 16.40 36.53
CA ARG A 136 -5.92 17.06 37.71
C ARG A 136 -7.02 17.46 38.70
N GLU A 137 -8.08 18.08 38.22
CA GLU A 137 -9.26 18.45 39.03
C GLU A 137 -9.88 17.22 39.70
N ALA A 138 -10.02 16.10 38.97
CA ALA A 138 -10.52 14.85 39.54
C ALA A 138 -9.58 14.27 40.64
N ARG A 139 -8.26 14.43 40.48
CA ARG A 139 -7.28 14.01 41.51
C ARG A 139 -7.35 14.90 42.74
N GLU A 140 -7.44 16.22 42.57
CA GLU A 140 -7.56 17.18 43.66
C GLU A 140 -8.86 16.97 44.45
N ALA A 141 -9.99 16.73 43.76
CA ALA A 141 -11.26 16.40 44.39
C ALA A 141 -11.22 15.08 45.19
N ALA A 142 -10.53 14.04 44.67
CA ALA A 142 -10.34 12.78 45.38
C ALA A 142 -9.48 12.93 46.65
N VAL A 143 -8.46 13.80 46.62
CA VAL A 143 -7.64 14.10 47.81
C VAL A 143 -8.45 14.86 48.86
N ASN A 144 -9.21 15.89 48.46
CA ASN A 144 -10.04 16.67 49.39
C ASN A 144 -11.21 15.89 50.00
N THR A 145 -11.75 14.90 49.29
CA THR A 145 -12.80 14.01 49.83
C THR A 145 -12.24 12.94 50.76
N GLY A 146 -10.97 12.53 50.58
CA GLY A 146 -10.28 11.62 51.50
C GLY A 146 -9.92 12.24 52.85
N THR A 147 -9.59 13.54 52.90
CA THR A 147 -9.24 14.25 54.14
C THR A 147 -10.44 14.65 55.00
N ALA A 148 -11.66 14.64 54.47
CA ALA A 148 -12.88 14.99 55.21
C ALA A 148 -13.48 13.82 56.05
N SER A 149 -12.89 12.62 56.02
CA SER A 149 -13.38 11.44 56.77
C SER A 149 -12.58 11.11 58.04
N VAL A 150 -11.61 11.94 58.42
CA VAL A 150 -10.81 11.77 59.64
C VAL A 150 -10.99 13.03 60.51
N GLY A 151 -12.14 13.11 61.17
CA GLY A 151 -12.50 14.19 62.09
C GLY A 151 -13.56 13.71 63.08
#